data_AF-A0A2N5EJF8-F1
#
_entry.id   AF-A0A2N5EJF8-F1
#
_cell.length_a   1.000
_cell.length_b   1.000
_cell.length_c   1.000
_cell.angle_alpha   90.00
_cell.angle_beta   90.00
_cell.angle_gamma   90.00
#
_symmetry.space_group_name_H-M   'P 1'
#
loop_
_entity.id
_entity.type
_entity.pdbx_description
1 polymer ?
#
loop_
_entity_poly.entity_id
_entity_poly.type
_entity_poly.pdbx_seq_one_letter_code
_entity_poly.pdbx_strand_id
1 'polypeptide(L)'
;MTEESMDEALFERALTPLAPAPQIGDRVLLVTVPSGTPPESYQLVVRITGLNAGHYVGEVVDTDAIEPAAQPGKYHPGQEVIFLRDHVQGLVG
;
A
#
# COMPACT_ATOMS: atom_id res chain seq x y z
N MET A 1 7.35 -9.46 -24.07
CA MET A 1 7.21 -8.16 -23.41
C MET A 1 6.28 -8.42 -22.24
N THR A 2 6.84 -8.77 -21.09
CA THR A 2 6.08 -9.38 -19.99
C THR A 2 5.45 -8.27 -19.15
N GLU A 3 4.15 -8.08 -19.33
CA GLU A 3 3.23 -7.37 -18.42
C GLU A 3 2.98 -8.22 -17.16
N GLU A 4 4.03 -8.70 -16.52
CA GLU A 4 3.95 -9.47 -15.28
C GLU A 4 4.93 -8.81 -14.30
N SER A 5 4.45 -8.38 -13.13
CA SER A 5 5.18 -7.97 -11.89
C SER A 5 5.06 -6.51 -11.40
N MET A 6 4.20 -5.64 -11.94
CA MET A 6 4.35 -4.17 -11.79
C MET A 6 3.86 -3.51 -10.48
N ASP A 7 3.24 -4.22 -9.53
CA ASP A 7 2.73 -3.58 -8.29
C ASP A 7 3.51 -3.93 -7.01
N GLU A 8 4.36 -4.97 -7.02
CA GLU A 8 5.04 -5.43 -5.80
C GLU A 8 6.12 -4.43 -5.32
N ALA A 9 6.72 -3.67 -6.22
CA ALA A 9 7.74 -2.65 -5.91
C ALA A 9 7.15 -1.27 -5.52
N LEU A 10 5.83 -1.16 -5.36
CA LEU A 10 5.20 0.13 -5.07
C LEU A 10 5.25 0.52 -3.60
N PHE A 11 5.46 -0.44 -2.69
CA PHE A 11 5.38 -0.19 -1.26
C PHE A 11 6.70 -0.45 -0.54
N GLU A 12 6.99 0.42 0.42
CA GLU A 12 8.13 0.27 1.32
C GLU A 12 7.96 -0.98 2.18
N ARG A 13 9.07 -1.69 2.43
CA ARG A 13 9.08 -2.82 3.35
C ARG A 13 9.12 -2.31 4.78
N ALA A 14 8.21 -2.80 5.60
CA ALA A 14 8.20 -2.53 7.03
C ALA A 14 9.47 -3.12 7.69
N LEU A 15 10.04 -2.38 8.63
CA LEU A 15 11.23 -2.80 9.37
C LEU A 15 10.96 -4.02 10.26
N THR A 16 9.71 -4.22 10.69
CA THR A 16 9.30 -5.34 11.53
C THR A 16 7.98 -5.91 11.02
N PRO A 17 7.90 -7.22 10.74
CA PRO A 17 6.66 -7.84 10.31
C PRO A 17 5.59 -7.74 11.38
N LEU A 18 4.38 -7.35 11.00
CA LEU A 18 3.27 -7.22 11.93
C LEU A 18 2.83 -8.58 12.48
N ALA A 19 2.66 -8.70 13.81
CA ALA A 19 2.19 -9.92 14.48
C ALA A 19 1.09 -9.57 15.52
N PRO A 20 -0.10 -10.20 15.48
CA PRO A 20 -0.55 -11.21 14.52
C PRO A 20 -0.66 -10.68 13.08
N ALA A 21 -0.75 -11.59 12.11
CA ALA A 21 -0.90 -11.20 10.71
C ALA A 21 -2.26 -10.52 10.48
N PRO A 22 -2.32 -9.45 9.66
CA PRO A 22 -3.59 -8.81 9.29
C PRO A 22 -4.57 -9.78 8.64
N GLN A 23 -5.86 -9.57 8.87
CA GLN A 23 -6.96 -10.39 8.37
C GLN A 23 -7.86 -9.59 7.40
N ILE A 24 -8.72 -10.31 6.68
CA ILE A 24 -9.73 -9.68 5.84
C ILE A 24 -10.65 -8.80 6.69
N GLY A 25 -10.87 -7.56 6.25
CA GLY A 25 -11.64 -6.55 6.95
C GLY A 25 -10.79 -5.57 7.76
N ASP A 26 -9.56 -5.93 8.12
CA ASP A 26 -8.63 -5.02 8.82
C ASP A 26 -8.25 -3.85 7.93
N ARG A 27 -7.96 -2.72 8.57
CA ARG A 27 -7.34 -1.56 7.92
C ARG A 27 -5.87 -1.55 8.25
N VAL A 28 -5.05 -1.45 7.22
CA VAL A 28 -3.59 -1.43 7.33
C VAL A 28 -3.03 -0.14 6.76
N LEU A 29 -1.85 0.22 7.26
CA LEU A 29 -1.07 1.33 6.75
C LEU A 29 -0.03 0.81 5.77
N LEU A 30 0.02 1.41 4.58
CA LEU A 30 1.07 1.21 3.58
C LEU A 30 1.76 2.55 3.31
N VAL A 31 3.04 2.49 2.94
CA VAL A 31 3.80 3.64 2.47
C VAL A 31 4.37 3.28 1.11
N THR A 32 4.27 4.20 0.15
CA THR A 32 4.81 3.96 -1.19
C THR A 32 6.31 4.25 -1.24
N VAL A 33 7.05 3.50 -2.06
CA VAL A 33 8.44 3.83 -2.36
C VAL A 33 8.49 5.21 -3.06
N PRO A 34 9.40 6.12 -2.64
CA PRO A 34 9.54 7.42 -3.28
C PRO A 34 9.79 7.28 -4.79
N SER A 35 8.97 7.94 -5.61
CA SER A 35 9.09 7.86 -7.08
C SER A 35 8.85 9.22 -7.73
N GLY A 36 9.40 9.43 -8.94
CA GLY A 36 9.29 10.70 -9.67
C GLY A 36 10.47 11.66 -9.47
N THR A 37 10.32 12.90 -9.95
CA THR A 37 11.28 14.00 -9.77
C THR A 37 10.54 15.34 -9.65
N PRO A 38 10.44 15.96 -8.46
CA PRO A 38 10.98 15.50 -7.17
C PRO A 38 10.35 14.16 -6.73
N PRO A 39 11.05 13.37 -5.89
CA PRO A 39 10.48 12.11 -5.39
C PRO A 39 9.23 12.42 -4.54
N GLU A 40 8.18 11.63 -4.74
CA GLU A 40 6.93 11.75 -4.00
C GLU A 40 6.60 10.42 -3.33
N SER A 41 6.13 10.49 -2.09
CA SER A 41 5.73 9.34 -1.29
C SER A 41 4.35 9.56 -0.70
N TYR A 42 3.57 8.49 -0.62
CA TYR A 42 2.21 8.50 -0.10
C TYR A 42 2.07 7.50 1.03
N GLN A 43 1.28 7.88 2.02
CA GLN A 43 0.75 7.01 3.04
C GLN A 43 -0.68 6.62 2.66
N LEU A 44 -0.96 5.32 2.62
CA LEU A 44 -2.27 4.79 2.25
C LEU A 44 -2.87 4.03 3.42
N VAL A 45 -4.13 4.31 3.74
CA VAL A 45 -4.94 3.43 4.59
C VAL A 45 -5.70 2.49 3.67
N VAL A 46 -5.47 1.19 3.80
CA VAL A 46 -6.04 0.17 2.93
C VAL A 46 -6.87 -0.81 3.75
N ARG A 47 -8.10 -1.08 3.33
CA ARG A 47 -8.93 -2.13 3.91
C ARG A 47 -8.70 -3.43 3.16
N ILE A 48 -8.30 -4.48 3.86
CA ILE A 48 -8.09 -5.80 3.24
C ILE A 48 -9.43 -6.38 2.83
N THR A 49 -9.57 -6.71 1.54
CA THR A 49 -10.76 -7.32 0.95
C THR A 49 -10.53 -8.79 0.59
N GLY A 50 -9.28 -9.21 0.41
CA GLY A 50 -8.94 -10.59 0.08
C GLY A 50 -7.48 -10.97 0.32
N LEU A 51 -7.19 -12.26 0.18
CA LEU A 51 -5.85 -12.83 0.22
C LEU A 51 -5.72 -13.87 -0.89
N ASN A 52 -4.81 -13.64 -1.84
CA ASN A 52 -4.57 -14.53 -2.98
C ASN A 52 -3.11 -14.96 -3.03
N ALA A 53 -2.85 -16.26 -2.82
CA ALA A 53 -1.51 -16.85 -2.87
C ALA A 53 -0.44 -16.08 -2.06
N GLY A 54 -0.80 -15.59 -0.87
CA GLY A 54 0.10 -14.82 0.01
C GLY A 54 0.12 -13.30 -0.23
N HIS A 55 -0.56 -12.81 -1.27
CA HIS A 55 -0.74 -11.39 -1.53
C HIS A 55 -2.07 -10.91 -0.98
N TYR A 56 -2.04 -9.85 -0.19
CA TYR A 56 -3.25 -9.17 0.24
C TYR A 56 -3.79 -8.34 -0.92
N VAL A 57 -5.10 -8.41 -1.09
CA VAL A 57 -5.87 -7.50 -1.94
C VAL A 57 -6.61 -6.56 -1.00
N GLY A 58 -6.54 -5.26 -1.26
CA GLY A 58 -7.23 -4.28 -0.45
C GLY A 58 -7.70 -3.09 -1.25
N GLU A 59 -8.68 -2.40 -0.69
CA GLU A 59 -9.24 -1.17 -1.23
C GLU A 59 -8.65 0.02 -0.45
N VAL A 60 -8.12 1.00 -1.16
CA VAL A 60 -7.66 2.26 -0.56
C VAL A 60 -8.86 2.97 0.04
N VAL A 61 -8.79 3.28 1.32
CA VAL A 61 -9.82 4.01 2.07
C VAL A 61 -9.45 5.48 2.18
N ASP A 62 -8.17 5.76 2.42
CA ASP A 62 -7.65 7.10 2.62
C ASP A 62 -6.21 7.20 2.12
N THR A 63 -5.81 8.40 1.69
CA THR A 63 -4.50 8.67 1.11
C THR A 63 -3.99 10.01 1.60
N ASP A 64 -2.77 10.03 2.12
CA ASP A 64 -2.09 11.25 2.52
C ASP A 64 -0.72 11.33 1.83
N ALA A 65 -0.35 12.52 1.34
CA ALA A 65 0.94 12.74 0.70
C ALA A 65 1.96 13.12 1.78
N ILE A 66 3.02 12.33 1.91
CA ILE A 66 4.08 12.57 2.91
C ILE A 66 4.87 13.83 2.55
N GLU A 67 5.06 14.07 1.25
CA GLU A 67 5.62 15.30 0.68
C GLU A 67 4.56 15.97 -0.23
N PRO A 68 4.55 17.31 -0.36
CA PRO A 68 3.59 17.99 -1.20
C PRO A 68 3.74 17.53 -2.65
N ALA A 69 2.77 16.73 -3.12
CA ALA A 69 2.77 16.20 -4.47
C ALA A 69 2.54 17.33 -5.49
N ALA A 70 3.42 17.41 -6.48
CA ALA A 70 3.32 18.27 -7.65
C ALA A 70 2.22 17.79 -8.63
N GLN A 71 1.72 16.56 -8.48
CA GLN A 71 0.69 15.96 -9.33
C GLN A 71 -0.47 15.38 -8.50
N PRO A 72 -1.69 15.30 -9.07
CA PRO A 72 -2.81 14.62 -8.43
C PRO A 72 -2.40 13.19 -8.07
N GLY A 73 -2.65 12.80 -6.81
CA GLY A 73 -2.15 11.56 -6.22
C GLY A 73 -2.45 10.35 -7.08
N LYS A 74 -1.41 9.53 -7.33
CA LYS A 74 -1.53 8.26 -8.06
C LYS A 74 -2.59 7.33 -7.45
N TYR A 75 -2.84 7.46 -6.15
CA TYR A 75 -3.78 6.66 -5.39
C TYR A 75 -4.99 7.49 -4.99
N HIS A 76 -6.17 6.87 -5.01
CA HIS A 76 -7.43 7.48 -4.61
C HIS A 76 -8.30 6.47 -3.86
N PRO A 77 -9.19 6.93 -2.97
CA PRO A 77 -10.15 6.06 -2.30
C PRO A 77 -10.99 5.23 -3.29
N GLY A 78 -11.22 3.96 -2.98
CA GLY A 78 -11.89 2.99 -3.83
C GLY A 78 -10.97 2.26 -4.82
N GLN A 79 -9.69 2.67 -4.94
CA GLN A 79 -8.73 1.97 -5.78
C GLN A 79 -8.31 0.64 -5.13
N GLU A 80 -8.29 -0.44 -5.92
CA GLU A 80 -7.72 -1.71 -5.49
C GLU A 80 -6.19 -1.69 -5.56
N VAL A 81 -5.54 -2.24 -4.54
CA VAL A 81 -4.09 -2.42 -4.47
C VAL A 81 -3.75 -3.82 -3.98
N ILE A 82 -2.62 -4.34 -4.47
CA ILE A 82 -2.09 -5.66 -4.09
C ILE A 82 -0.77 -5.44 -3.35
N PHE A 83 -0.61 -6.08 -2.19
CA PHE A 83 0.58 -5.90 -1.36
C PHE A 83 0.91 -7.15 -0.55
N LEU A 84 2.15 -7.23 -0.09
CA LEU A 84 2.62 -8.31 0.78
C LEU A 84 2.47 -7.92 2.25
N ARG A 85 2.44 -8.92 3.12
CA ARG A 85 2.50 -8.71 4.58
C ARG A 85 3.67 -7.83 4.99
N ASP A 86 4.81 -8.01 4.33
CA ASP A 86 6.05 -7.27 4.62
C ASP A 86 5.95 -5.78 4.28
N HIS A 87 4.92 -5.34 3.55
CA HIS A 87 4.69 -3.93 3.23
C HIS A 87 3.81 -3.22 4.27
N VAL A 88 3.18 -3.98 5.17
CA VAL A 88 2.26 -3.45 6.18
C VAL A 88 3.05 -2.75 7.28
N GLN A 89 2.92 -1.42 7.34
CA GLN A 89 3.58 -0.58 8.33
C GLN A 89 2.89 -0.64 9.71
N GLY A 90 1.58 -0.90 9.73
CA GLY A 90 0.77 -0.87 10.94
C GLY A 90 -0.69 -1.26 10.70
N LEU A 91 -1.43 -1.51 11.79
CA LEU A 91 -2.90 -1.57 11.77
C LEU A 91 -3.48 -0.20 12.10
N VAL A 92 -4.62 0.12 11.51
CA VAL A 92 -5.40 1.34 11.76
C VAL A 92 -6.70 0.95 12.46
N GLY A 93 -6.92 1.50 13.67
CA GLY A 93 -8.11 1.26 14.49
C GLY A 93 -9.30 2.15 14.15
#